data_AF-A0A6G0XLI2-F1
#
_entry.id   AF-A0A6G0XLI2-F1
#
_cell.length_a   1.000
_cell.length_b   1.000
_cell.length_c   1.000
_cell.angle_alpha   90.00
_cell.angle_beta   90.00
_cell.angle_gamma   90.00
#
_symmetry.space_group_name_H-M   'P 1'
#
loop_
_entity.id
_entity.type
_entity.pdbx_description
1 polymer ?
#
loop_
_entity_poly.entity_id
_entity_poly.type
_entity_poly.pdbx_seq_one_letter_code
_entity_poly.pdbx_strand_id
1 'polypeptide(L)'
;MSAPNPTKDAKAKTEPKPTESNGGGVGFSLPLVLIVIVVAFVAGTQTAKLEARRLSVNATVGLPVTPTLFEFPGDKYESEVVEMIPRRVLNASLSCEDELTVLEKNVNVETVLGQPEAFRRDNKVLLMLNGHNNGVVLRWSKKTGDKCLYSLAETAATVLGADPDFFPNGLRLYNSMGIAIASADELDAERLAYILVDFQIWVWPGIRVGYRRIVNGMVMTTLSLAPIVYDVEGFFSAEEADAIINHGMINLKRSSVAQANELYATDSTRTSHTAFLDDNQFTRNFRVRGANLTRLPSPSFIERAQLVRYEAGQFFRRHEDYFHNKKYLDEAPGQAPLDKYKTWCDFANAHLIASPPDDAAPDVLPGGPLFPRFQDKFSWEHALLQLFLEKNPDYFKTRGITEWGIWLNESLKSEAVGIMEQLLDGLGHILPDIIKAWEDHAVSPKLHFKYVDCTESYLTRSSWTLGTPSQR
;
A
#
# COMPACT_ATOMS: atom_id res chain seq x y z
N MET A 1 -21.80 22.91 -73.26
CA MET A 1 -21.07 22.84 -74.55
C MET A 1 -19.62 22.54 -74.20
N SER A 2 -18.96 21.47 -74.59
CA SER A 2 -19.26 20.32 -75.44
C SER A 2 -18.32 19.18 -75.02
N ALA A 3 -18.79 17.94 -75.11
CA ALA A 3 -17.96 16.74 -75.05
C ALA A 3 -17.15 16.59 -76.38
N PRO A 4 -16.22 15.62 -76.54
CA PRO A 4 -16.58 14.19 -76.56
C PRO A 4 -15.56 13.19 -75.98
N ASN A 5 -16.10 12.02 -75.65
CA ASN A 5 -15.49 10.69 -75.46
C ASN A 5 -15.01 10.11 -76.83
N PRO A 6 -14.26 8.99 -76.95
CA PRO A 6 -14.57 7.65 -76.37
C PRO A 6 -13.31 6.79 -76.04
N THR A 7 -13.27 5.51 -75.62
CA THR A 7 -14.16 4.33 -75.65
C THR A 7 -13.52 3.19 -74.78
N LYS A 8 -14.36 2.35 -74.14
CA LYS A 8 -14.30 0.86 -73.93
C LYS A 8 -13.08 0.24 -73.17
N ASP A 9 -13.19 -0.72 -72.25
CA ASP A 9 -14.00 -1.95 -72.25
C ASP A 9 -14.34 -2.49 -70.83
N ALA A 10 -15.31 -3.40 -70.79
CA ALA A 10 -15.98 -3.97 -69.61
C ALA A 10 -15.40 -5.31 -69.13
N LYS A 11 -15.56 -5.65 -67.83
CA LYS A 11 -16.42 -6.76 -67.32
C LYS A 11 -16.20 -7.07 -65.84
N ALA A 12 -17.32 -7.45 -65.21
CA ALA A 12 -17.53 -7.84 -63.83
C ALA A 12 -16.76 -9.10 -63.38
N LYS A 13 -16.53 -9.22 -62.06
CA LYS A 13 -16.16 -10.48 -61.40
C LYS A 13 -17.09 -10.76 -60.21
N THR A 14 -17.68 -11.96 -60.30
CA THR A 14 -18.49 -12.74 -59.37
C THR A 14 -17.67 -13.32 -58.21
N GLU A 15 -18.35 -13.55 -57.07
CA GLU A 15 -17.88 -14.33 -55.92
C GLU A 15 -17.50 -15.78 -56.28
N PRO A 16 -16.58 -16.40 -55.52
CA PRO A 16 -16.52 -17.85 -55.42
C PRO A 16 -16.79 -18.37 -54.00
N LYS A 17 -17.66 -19.39 -53.94
CA LYS A 17 -17.74 -20.41 -52.87
C LYS A 17 -16.72 -21.55 -53.16
N PRO A 18 -16.46 -22.45 -52.19
CA PRO A 18 -15.15 -23.04 -51.95
C PRO A 18 -14.86 -24.31 -52.73
N THR A 19 -13.57 -24.60 -52.89
CA THR A 19 -13.07 -25.92 -53.30
C THR A 19 -12.16 -26.47 -52.21
N GLU A 20 -12.51 -27.68 -51.76
CA GLU A 20 -11.68 -28.57 -50.95
C GLU A 20 -10.36 -28.89 -51.65
N SER A 21 -9.28 -28.99 -50.87
CA SER A 21 -8.18 -29.88 -51.21
C SER A 21 -7.66 -30.55 -49.93
N ASN A 22 -7.60 -31.87 -50.01
CA ASN A 22 -7.21 -32.82 -48.98
C ASN A 22 -5.72 -32.73 -48.63
N GLY A 23 -5.43 -33.07 -47.36
CA GLY A 23 -4.28 -33.92 -47.03
C GLY A 23 -3.19 -33.25 -46.20
N GLY A 24 -3.07 -33.66 -44.93
CA GLY A 24 -1.89 -33.42 -44.11
C GLY A 24 -2.22 -33.30 -42.62
N GLY A 25 -2.52 -34.41 -41.97
CA GLY A 25 -2.81 -34.44 -40.54
C GLY A 25 -1.60 -34.13 -39.67
N VAL A 26 -1.83 -33.38 -38.60
CA VAL A 26 -1.25 -33.62 -37.27
C VAL A 26 -2.34 -33.26 -36.26
N GLY A 27 -2.90 -34.27 -35.59
CA GLY A 27 -3.85 -34.08 -34.51
C GLY A 27 -3.15 -33.46 -33.31
N PHE A 28 -3.57 -32.25 -32.91
CA PHE A 28 -3.23 -31.72 -31.60
C PHE A 28 -4.15 -32.36 -30.56
N SER A 29 -3.62 -33.42 -29.95
CA SER A 29 -4.20 -34.03 -28.76
C SER A 29 -4.15 -33.02 -27.60
N LEU A 30 -5.33 -32.56 -27.14
CA LEU A 30 -5.50 -32.12 -25.76
C LEU A 30 -5.28 -33.34 -24.86
N PRO A 31 -4.11 -33.47 -24.21
CA PRO A 31 -4.10 -33.45 -22.75
C PRO A 31 -2.75 -32.95 -22.21
N LEU A 32 -2.65 -31.66 -21.84
CA LEU A 32 -1.51 -31.17 -21.05
C LEU A 32 -1.79 -29.93 -20.18
N VAL A 33 -2.97 -29.33 -20.29
CA VAL A 33 -3.37 -28.18 -19.44
C VAL A 33 -3.93 -28.61 -18.08
N LEU A 34 -4.35 -29.86 -17.91
CA LEU A 34 -4.89 -30.36 -16.63
C LEU A 34 -3.82 -30.79 -15.62
N ILE A 35 -2.58 -31.07 -16.02
CA ILE A 35 -1.54 -31.55 -15.10
C ILE A 35 -0.87 -30.41 -14.32
N VAL A 36 -0.80 -29.20 -14.89
CA VAL A 36 -0.26 -28.02 -14.17
C VAL A 36 -1.22 -27.54 -13.07
N ILE A 37 -2.53 -27.72 -13.26
CA ILE A 37 -3.54 -27.38 -12.25
C ILE A 37 -3.50 -28.35 -11.07
N VAL A 38 -3.19 -29.63 -11.29
CA VAL A 38 -3.13 -30.63 -10.21
C VAL A 38 -1.87 -30.51 -9.36
N VAL A 39 -0.71 -30.14 -9.92
CA VAL A 39 0.52 -29.97 -9.13
C VAL A 39 0.44 -28.74 -8.22
N ALA A 40 -0.22 -27.66 -8.65
CA ALA A 40 -0.52 -26.51 -7.78
C ALA A 40 -1.54 -26.86 -6.67
N PHE A 41 -2.47 -27.79 -6.94
CA PHE A 41 -3.45 -28.26 -5.96
C PHE A 41 -2.82 -29.20 -4.91
N VAL A 42 -1.87 -30.05 -5.28
CA VAL A 42 -1.24 -31.00 -4.36
C VAL A 42 -0.19 -30.31 -3.46
N ALA A 43 0.49 -29.27 -3.94
CA ALA A 43 1.40 -28.47 -3.11
C ALA A 43 0.67 -27.53 -2.13
N GLY A 44 -0.56 -27.13 -2.44
CA GLY A 44 -1.37 -26.23 -1.60
C GLY A 44 -2.30 -26.90 -0.59
N THR A 45 -2.43 -28.24 -0.61
CA THR A 45 -3.41 -28.97 0.22
C THR A 45 -2.85 -29.61 1.48
N GLN A 46 -1.52 -29.57 1.72
CA GLN A 46 -0.90 -30.21 2.89
C GLN A 46 -0.38 -29.25 3.98
N THR A 47 -0.44 -27.93 3.78
CA THR A 47 -0.09 -26.95 4.82
C THR A 47 -1.22 -25.96 5.01
N ALA A 48 -2.30 -26.44 5.61
CA ALA A 48 -3.08 -25.73 6.62
C ALA A 48 -4.37 -26.52 6.80
N LYS A 49 -4.55 -27.09 7.99
CA LYS A 49 -5.86 -26.95 8.62
C LYS A 49 -6.06 -25.43 8.76
N LEU A 50 -6.49 -24.78 7.68
CA LEU A 50 -7.05 -23.44 7.78
C LEU A 50 -8.14 -23.62 8.83
N GLU A 51 -8.00 -22.96 9.98
CA GLU A 51 -9.19 -22.64 10.76
C GLU A 51 -10.18 -22.15 9.72
N ALA A 52 -11.27 -22.90 9.55
CA ALA A 52 -12.36 -22.54 8.70
C ALA A 52 -12.92 -21.24 9.30
N ARG A 53 -12.30 -20.11 8.95
CA ARG A 53 -13.01 -18.86 8.78
C ARG A 53 -14.25 -19.29 8.02
N ARG A 54 -15.41 -18.95 8.56
CA ARG A 54 -16.63 -18.94 7.79
C ARG A 54 -16.33 -18.07 6.56
N LEU A 55 -15.84 -18.68 5.49
CA LEU A 55 -16.04 -18.18 4.14
C LEU A 55 -17.54 -18.11 4.07
N SER A 56 -18.08 -16.92 4.34
CA SER A 56 -19.49 -16.64 4.13
C SER A 56 -19.79 -17.18 2.74
N VAL A 57 -20.71 -18.13 2.64
CA VAL A 57 -21.10 -18.75 1.36
C VAL A 57 -21.55 -17.66 0.37
N ASN A 58 -21.92 -16.48 0.88
CA ASN A 58 -22.30 -15.29 0.12
C ASN A 58 -21.11 -14.47 -0.44
N ALA A 59 -19.86 -14.77 -0.05
CA ALA A 59 -18.67 -14.13 -0.62
C ALA A 59 -18.24 -14.75 -1.97
N THR A 60 -18.88 -15.86 -2.36
CA THR A 60 -18.59 -16.58 -3.60
C THR A 60 -19.05 -15.78 -4.82
N VAL A 61 -18.21 -15.73 -5.86
CA VAL A 61 -18.53 -15.10 -7.15
C VAL A 61 -19.39 -16.05 -7.97
N GLY A 62 -20.38 -15.52 -8.71
CA GLY A 62 -21.20 -16.30 -9.64
C GLY A 62 -22.41 -16.98 -9.03
N LEU A 63 -22.88 -16.54 -7.85
CA LEU A 63 -24.22 -16.90 -7.39
C LEU A 63 -25.27 -16.27 -8.33
N PRO A 64 -26.39 -16.95 -8.62
CA PRO A 64 -27.44 -16.37 -9.45
C PRO A 64 -27.93 -15.04 -8.88
N VAL A 65 -27.93 -14.00 -9.71
CA VAL A 65 -28.50 -12.71 -9.32
C VAL A 65 -30.02 -12.83 -9.30
N THR A 66 -30.59 -12.91 -8.11
CA THR A 66 -32.05 -12.91 -7.91
C THR A 66 -32.55 -11.51 -7.56
N PRO A 67 -33.80 -11.15 -7.92
CA PRO A 67 -34.38 -9.85 -7.55
C PRO A 67 -34.32 -9.55 -6.05
N THR A 68 -34.44 -10.59 -5.21
CA THR A 68 -34.39 -10.49 -3.74
C THR A 68 -33.05 -9.94 -3.22
N LEU A 69 -31.96 -10.00 -3.99
CA LEU A 69 -30.67 -9.43 -3.56
C LEU A 69 -30.70 -7.89 -3.50
N PHE A 70 -31.65 -7.26 -4.17
CA PHE A 70 -31.80 -5.80 -4.21
C PHE A 70 -32.88 -5.28 -3.26
N GLU A 71 -33.53 -6.17 -2.52
CA GLU A 71 -34.48 -5.79 -1.46
C GLU A 71 -33.77 -5.28 -0.21
N PHE A 72 -34.48 -4.53 0.62
CA PHE A 72 -33.96 -4.02 1.89
C PHE A 72 -33.66 -5.20 2.83
N PRO A 73 -32.40 -5.39 3.24
CA PRO A 73 -31.94 -6.61 3.91
C PRO A 73 -32.09 -6.55 5.43
N GLY A 74 -32.85 -5.58 5.97
CA GLY A 74 -33.02 -5.37 7.41
C GLY A 74 -31.89 -4.56 8.04
N ASP A 75 -31.82 -4.59 9.37
CA ASP A 75 -30.81 -3.83 10.13
C ASP A 75 -29.39 -4.26 9.74
N LYS A 76 -28.53 -3.28 9.47
CA LYS A 76 -27.12 -3.55 9.16
C LYS A 76 -26.35 -4.11 10.35
N TYR A 77 -26.76 -3.78 11.58
CA TYR A 77 -26.08 -4.24 12.79
C TYR A 77 -26.35 -5.71 13.12
N GLU A 78 -27.38 -6.30 12.49
CA GLU A 78 -27.68 -7.73 12.52
C GLU A 78 -26.99 -8.51 11.39
N SER A 79 -26.17 -7.84 10.56
CA SER A 79 -25.49 -8.43 9.40
C SER A 79 -23.97 -8.54 9.59
N GLU A 80 -23.32 -9.39 8.78
CA GLU A 80 -21.86 -9.56 8.76
C GLU A 80 -21.10 -8.28 8.33
N VAL A 81 -21.80 -7.25 7.83
CA VAL A 81 -21.17 -6.01 7.34
C VAL A 81 -20.46 -5.24 8.46
N VAL A 82 -20.96 -5.31 9.68
CA VAL A 82 -20.35 -4.65 10.85
C VAL A 82 -19.44 -5.58 11.64
N GLU A 83 -19.27 -6.83 11.20
CA GLU A 83 -18.40 -7.78 11.89
C GLU A 83 -16.96 -7.26 11.90
N MET A 84 -16.34 -7.29 13.07
CA MET A 84 -14.96 -6.85 13.28
C MET A 84 -14.12 -8.07 13.61
N ILE A 85 -13.07 -8.29 12.85
CA ILE A 85 -12.04 -9.29 13.14
C ILE A 85 -11.08 -8.68 14.17
N PRO A 86 -10.97 -9.26 15.39
CA PRO A 86 -10.02 -8.79 16.37
C PRO A 86 -8.58 -8.93 15.88
N ARG A 87 -7.74 -7.93 16.18
CA ARG A 87 -6.30 -8.00 15.91
C ARG A 87 -5.65 -9.00 16.87
N ARG A 88 -4.86 -9.95 16.34
CA ARG A 88 -4.01 -10.84 17.15
C ARG A 88 -2.64 -10.18 17.34
N VAL A 89 -2.36 -9.71 18.56
CA VAL A 89 -1.11 -9.06 18.96
C VAL A 89 -0.19 -10.08 19.61
N LEU A 90 1.12 -9.99 19.33
CA LEU A 90 2.12 -10.81 19.98
C LEU A 90 2.33 -10.34 21.42
N ASN A 91 2.43 -11.30 22.34
CA ASN A 91 2.73 -11.00 23.73
C ASN A 91 4.24 -10.84 23.92
N ALA A 92 4.67 -9.70 24.46
CA ALA A 92 6.04 -9.55 24.94
C ALA A 92 6.31 -10.56 26.06
N SER A 93 7.42 -11.30 25.95
CA SER A 93 7.86 -12.25 26.98
C SER A 93 9.25 -11.91 27.45
N LEU A 94 9.41 -11.80 28.76
CA LEU A 94 10.73 -11.67 29.40
C LEU A 94 11.50 -13.01 29.44
N SER A 95 10.90 -14.09 28.95
CA SER A 95 11.44 -15.45 29.00
C SER A 95 11.86 -15.99 27.64
N CYS A 96 12.06 -15.11 26.65
CA CYS A 96 12.73 -15.52 25.41
C CYS A 96 14.23 -15.64 25.69
N GLU A 97 14.75 -16.87 25.65
CA GLU A 97 16.16 -17.18 25.92
C GLU A 97 16.98 -17.37 24.63
N ASP A 98 16.41 -17.11 23.45
CA ASP A 98 17.09 -17.35 22.17
C ASP A 98 17.92 -16.14 21.73
N GLU A 99 19.14 -16.40 21.23
CA GLU A 99 20.00 -15.38 20.67
C GLU A 99 19.59 -15.10 19.21
N LEU A 100 18.69 -14.14 19.05
CA LEU A 100 18.17 -13.73 17.75
C LEU A 100 19.28 -13.08 16.91
N THR A 101 19.78 -13.83 15.93
CA THR A 101 20.86 -13.37 15.06
C THR A 101 20.31 -12.99 13.69
N VAL A 102 20.57 -11.77 13.25
CA VAL A 102 20.36 -11.35 11.85
C VAL A 102 21.45 -11.98 10.98
N LEU A 103 21.05 -12.77 9.99
CA LEU A 103 21.96 -13.45 9.07
C LEU A 103 22.17 -12.64 7.80
N GLU A 104 21.08 -12.15 7.21
CA GLU A 104 21.09 -11.45 5.91
C GLU A 104 20.04 -10.34 5.91
N LYS A 105 20.35 -9.21 5.26
CA LYS A 105 19.43 -8.07 5.09
C LYS A 105 19.08 -7.92 3.61
N ASN A 106 17.94 -7.27 3.34
CA ASN A 106 17.46 -6.99 1.99
C ASN A 106 17.23 -8.26 1.14
N VAL A 107 16.72 -9.33 1.78
CA VAL A 107 16.43 -10.60 1.10
C VAL A 107 15.04 -10.55 0.49
N ASN A 108 14.94 -10.84 -0.81
CA ASN A 108 13.67 -10.84 -1.52
C ASN A 108 12.77 -12.01 -1.11
N VAL A 109 11.48 -11.75 -0.98
CA VAL A 109 10.42 -12.72 -0.64
C VAL A 109 10.42 -13.98 -1.51
N GLU A 110 10.76 -13.89 -2.80
CA GLU A 110 10.80 -15.03 -3.72
C GLU A 110 11.83 -16.11 -3.29
N THR A 111 12.76 -15.77 -2.39
CA THR A 111 13.73 -16.72 -1.83
C THR A 111 13.08 -17.79 -0.94
N VAL A 112 11.94 -17.46 -0.30
CA VAL A 112 11.25 -18.36 0.65
C VAL A 112 9.88 -18.78 0.13
N LEU A 113 9.25 -17.94 -0.67
CA LEU A 113 7.88 -18.12 -1.13
C LEU A 113 7.71 -19.48 -1.84
N GLY A 114 6.86 -20.34 -1.29
CA GLY A 114 6.62 -21.69 -1.81
C GLY A 114 7.75 -22.69 -1.56
N GLN A 115 8.79 -22.33 -0.81
CA GLN A 115 9.95 -23.17 -0.50
C GLN A 115 10.36 -23.16 0.99
N PRO A 116 9.44 -23.34 1.96
CA PRO A 116 9.74 -23.21 3.39
C PRO A 116 10.72 -24.26 3.92
N GLU A 117 10.85 -25.41 3.27
CA GLU A 117 11.68 -26.54 3.73
C GLU A 117 13.18 -26.19 3.82
N ALA A 118 13.69 -25.40 2.88
CA ALA A 118 15.09 -25.00 2.87
C ALA A 118 15.41 -24.13 4.09
N PHE A 119 14.54 -23.16 4.37
CA PHE A 119 14.66 -22.29 5.54
C PHE A 119 14.47 -23.06 6.84
N ARG A 120 13.56 -24.04 6.86
CA ARG A 120 13.34 -24.90 8.03
C ARG A 120 14.58 -25.70 8.40
N ARG A 121 15.25 -26.31 7.42
CA ARG A 121 16.45 -27.13 7.64
C ARG A 121 17.59 -26.33 8.28
N ASP A 122 17.74 -25.08 7.87
CA ASP A 122 18.82 -24.21 8.32
C ASP A 122 18.45 -23.38 9.57
N ASN A 123 17.27 -23.60 10.15
CA ASN A 123 16.69 -22.77 11.22
C ASN A 123 16.71 -21.28 10.84
N LYS A 124 16.17 -20.97 9.66
CA LYS A 124 16.01 -19.61 9.14
C LYS A 124 14.53 -19.24 9.07
N VAL A 125 14.27 -17.95 9.15
CA VAL A 125 12.95 -17.34 8.90
C VAL A 125 13.17 -15.99 8.23
N LEU A 126 12.33 -15.67 7.23
CA LEU A 126 12.31 -14.36 6.59
C LEU A 126 11.19 -13.51 7.17
N LEU A 127 11.53 -12.34 7.71
CA LEU A 127 10.58 -11.34 8.19
C LEU A 127 10.67 -10.06 7.36
N MET A 128 9.53 -9.46 7.06
CA MET A 128 9.41 -8.23 6.27
C MET A 128 8.45 -7.25 6.93
N LEU A 129 8.52 -5.96 6.58
CA LEU A 129 7.46 -5.02 6.93
C LEU A 129 6.24 -5.23 6.02
N ASN A 130 5.07 -4.85 6.53
CA ASN A 130 3.80 -4.95 5.82
C ASN A 130 3.86 -4.38 4.38
N GLY A 131 3.45 -5.17 3.39
CA GLY A 131 3.47 -4.79 1.97
C GLY A 131 4.84 -4.77 1.27
N HIS A 132 5.95 -4.98 1.99
CA HIS A 132 7.30 -4.96 1.40
C HIS A 132 7.64 -6.27 0.68
N ASN A 133 8.56 -6.21 -0.29
CA ASN A 133 9.05 -7.40 -1.00
C ASN A 133 10.42 -7.89 -0.51
N ASN A 134 11.13 -7.07 0.29
CA ASN A 134 12.44 -7.41 0.82
C ASN A 134 12.41 -7.32 2.35
N GLY A 135 13.16 -8.20 2.98
CA GLY A 135 13.17 -8.37 4.43
C GLY A 135 14.52 -8.71 5.00
N VAL A 136 14.49 -9.27 6.20
CA VAL A 136 15.65 -9.72 6.96
C VAL A 136 15.49 -11.20 7.28
N VAL A 137 16.57 -11.95 7.09
CA VAL A 137 16.64 -13.35 7.48
C VAL A 137 17.25 -13.43 8.87
N LEU A 138 16.53 -14.07 9.80
CA LEU A 138 17.03 -14.34 11.13
C LEU A 138 17.24 -15.84 11.33
N ARG A 139 18.19 -16.17 12.20
CA ARG A 139 18.27 -17.50 12.80
C ARG A 139 17.10 -17.65 13.77
N TRP A 140 16.29 -18.68 13.55
CA TRP A 140 15.14 -19.00 14.39
C TRP A 140 14.76 -20.48 14.29
N SER A 141 14.48 -21.09 15.44
CA SER A 141 14.01 -22.46 15.54
C SER A 141 12.67 -22.54 16.25
N LYS A 142 11.76 -23.40 15.78
CA LYS A 142 10.49 -23.69 16.44
C LYS A 142 10.64 -24.07 17.93
N LYS A 143 11.79 -24.63 18.32
CA LYS A 143 12.09 -25.02 19.72
C LYS A 143 12.01 -23.86 20.71
N THR A 144 12.15 -22.61 20.26
CA THR A 144 11.98 -21.43 21.11
C THR A 144 10.55 -21.23 21.58
N GLY A 145 9.59 -21.84 20.89
CA GLY A 145 8.16 -21.69 21.14
C GLY A 145 7.66 -20.26 20.94
N ASP A 146 6.40 -20.06 21.33
CA ASP A 146 5.66 -18.80 21.12
C ASP A 146 6.26 -17.61 21.87
N LYS A 147 6.98 -17.88 22.97
CA LYS A 147 7.56 -16.87 23.86
C LYS A 147 8.56 -15.94 23.15
N CYS A 148 9.19 -16.38 22.07
CA CYS A 148 10.17 -15.59 21.34
C CYS A 148 9.60 -14.84 20.12
N LEU A 149 8.32 -15.01 19.78
CA LEU A 149 7.76 -14.38 18.58
C LEU A 149 7.79 -12.85 18.64
N TYR A 150 7.50 -12.27 19.81
CA TYR A 150 7.56 -10.81 19.99
C TYR A 150 9.00 -10.30 19.78
N SER A 151 9.98 -10.87 20.48
CA SER A 151 11.39 -10.47 20.35
C SER A 151 11.92 -10.67 18.93
N LEU A 152 11.49 -11.73 18.24
CA LEU A 152 11.80 -11.98 16.84
C LEU A 152 11.25 -10.88 15.93
N ALA A 153 9.96 -10.52 16.11
CA ALA A 153 9.31 -9.46 15.36
C ALA A 153 9.94 -8.10 15.64
N GLU A 154 10.24 -7.78 16.90
CA GLU A 154 10.87 -6.52 17.34
C GLU A 154 12.27 -6.36 16.76
N THR A 155 13.10 -7.41 16.84
CA THR A 155 14.46 -7.42 16.27
C THR A 155 14.40 -7.17 14.76
N ALA A 156 13.52 -7.89 14.05
CA ALA A 156 13.36 -7.74 12.62
C ALA A 156 12.82 -6.35 12.24
N ALA A 157 11.78 -5.86 12.94
CA ALA A 157 11.16 -4.56 12.70
C ALA A 157 12.18 -3.42 12.85
N THR A 158 12.98 -3.46 13.94
CA THR A 158 14.05 -2.49 14.20
C THR A 158 15.08 -2.47 13.07
N VAL A 159 15.53 -3.65 12.63
CA VAL A 159 16.53 -3.78 11.55
C VAL A 159 15.99 -3.30 10.21
N LEU A 160 14.69 -3.46 9.98
CA LEU A 160 14.00 -2.99 8.79
C LEU A 160 13.62 -1.50 8.84
N GLY A 161 13.92 -0.81 9.94
CA GLY A 161 13.68 0.63 10.10
C GLY A 161 12.25 0.99 10.49
N ALA A 162 11.47 0.06 11.06
CA ALA A 162 10.21 0.42 11.69
C ALA A 162 10.47 1.20 12.99
N ASP A 163 9.62 2.19 13.25
CA ASP A 163 9.75 3.06 14.40
C ASP A 163 9.42 2.33 15.72
N PRO A 164 10.40 2.22 16.66
CA PRO A 164 10.21 1.56 17.94
C PRO A 164 9.15 2.18 18.85
N ASP A 165 8.82 3.47 18.68
CA ASP A 165 7.84 4.15 19.54
C ASP A 165 6.42 3.59 19.34
N PHE A 166 6.19 2.87 18.24
CA PHE A 166 4.95 2.14 17.97
C PHE A 166 4.93 0.69 18.46
N PHE A 167 6.05 0.11 18.88
CA PHE A 167 6.09 -1.29 19.33
C PHE A 167 5.24 -1.55 20.58
N PRO A 168 5.15 -0.63 21.58
CA PRO A 168 4.25 -0.77 22.72
C PRO A 168 2.77 -0.90 22.35
N ASN A 169 2.34 -0.40 21.18
CA ASN A 169 0.97 -0.57 20.69
C ASN A 169 0.70 -2.00 20.18
N GLY A 170 1.75 -2.80 20.08
CA GLY A 170 1.71 -4.21 19.74
C GLY A 170 2.25 -4.52 18.35
N LEU A 171 3.12 -5.53 18.29
CA LEU A 171 3.59 -6.13 17.05
C LEU A 171 2.70 -7.30 16.64
N ARG A 172 2.50 -7.47 15.34
CA ARG A 172 1.70 -8.57 14.79
C ARG A 172 2.43 -9.22 13.63
N LEU A 173 2.33 -10.54 13.54
CA LEU A 173 2.85 -11.31 12.41
C LEU A 173 1.71 -11.83 11.55
N TYR A 174 1.90 -11.76 10.23
CA TYR A 174 0.96 -12.26 9.23
C TYR A 174 1.71 -13.08 8.18
N ASN A 175 1.11 -14.17 7.70
CA ASN A 175 1.69 -14.93 6.59
C ASN A 175 1.47 -14.22 5.24
N SER A 176 1.97 -14.82 4.16
CA SER A 176 1.85 -14.29 2.79
C SER A 176 0.41 -14.12 2.28
N MET A 177 -0.58 -14.71 2.97
CA MET A 177 -2.00 -14.66 2.65
C MET A 177 -2.79 -13.66 3.52
N GLY A 178 -2.09 -12.88 4.35
CA GLY A 178 -2.71 -11.92 5.26
C GLY A 178 -3.47 -12.59 6.40
N ILE A 179 -3.03 -13.78 6.83
CA ILE A 179 -3.57 -14.49 8.00
C ILE A 179 -2.62 -14.29 9.17
N ALA A 180 -3.15 -13.92 10.33
CA ALA A 180 -2.35 -13.68 11.52
C ALA A 180 -1.65 -14.97 12.00
N ILE A 181 -0.37 -14.84 12.32
CA ILE A 181 0.49 -15.86 12.94
C ILE A 181 0.57 -15.52 14.43
N ALA A 182 0.08 -16.41 15.28
CA ALA A 182 0.07 -16.26 16.73
C ALA A 182 0.92 -17.31 17.46
N SER A 183 1.40 -18.34 16.75
CA SER A 183 2.20 -19.43 17.30
C SER A 183 3.46 -19.73 16.50
N ALA A 184 4.44 -20.33 17.16
CA ALA A 184 5.66 -20.83 16.55
C ALA A 184 5.36 -21.94 15.54
N ASP A 185 4.28 -22.70 15.72
CA ASP A 185 3.85 -23.72 14.77
C ASP A 185 3.39 -23.13 13.44
N GLU A 186 2.61 -22.05 13.50
CA GLU A 186 2.17 -21.32 12.31
C GLU A 186 3.36 -20.66 11.59
N LEU A 187 4.30 -20.06 12.35
CA LEU A 187 5.51 -19.48 11.75
C LEU A 187 6.44 -20.54 11.15
N ASP A 188 6.57 -21.70 11.82
CA ASP A 188 7.39 -22.82 11.34
C ASP A 188 6.87 -23.41 10.03
N ALA A 189 5.54 -23.43 9.84
CA ALA A 189 4.92 -23.91 8.61
C ALA A 189 5.30 -23.07 7.39
N GLU A 190 5.32 -21.74 7.54
CA GLU A 190 5.52 -20.79 6.43
C GLU A 190 6.98 -20.38 6.25
N ARG A 191 7.75 -20.31 7.33
CA ARG A 191 9.11 -19.72 7.40
C ARG A 191 9.22 -18.29 6.85
N LEU A 192 8.07 -17.64 6.71
CA LEU A 192 7.87 -16.33 6.11
C LEU A 192 6.80 -15.57 6.88
N ALA A 193 7.08 -14.34 7.30
CA ALA A 193 6.08 -13.49 7.94
C ALA A 193 6.27 -12.00 7.63
N TYR A 194 5.16 -11.27 7.72
CA TYR A 194 5.05 -9.84 7.61
C TYR A 194 4.73 -9.24 8.96
N ILE A 195 5.45 -8.19 9.32
CA ILE A 195 5.30 -7.46 10.56
C ILE A 195 4.37 -6.28 10.30
N LEU A 196 3.28 -6.22 11.05
CA LEU A 196 2.41 -5.07 11.10
C LEU A 196 2.62 -4.38 12.44
N VAL A 197 2.91 -3.09 12.37
CA VAL A 197 3.15 -2.22 13.51
C VAL A 197 1.89 -1.39 13.77
N ASP A 198 1.53 -1.22 15.05
CA ASP A 198 0.45 -0.31 15.46
C ASP A 198 -0.90 -0.56 14.76
N PHE A 199 -1.55 0.47 14.21
CA PHE A 199 -2.86 0.40 13.55
C PHE A 199 -2.77 0.05 12.06
N GLN A 200 -1.59 -0.38 11.56
CA GLN A 200 -1.45 -0.77 10.15
C GLN A 200 -2.48 -1.83 9.72
N ILE A 201 -3.08 -1.62 8.57
CA ILE A 201 -3.96 -2.59 7.90
C ILE A 201 -3.09 -3.42 6.94
N TRP A 202 -3.41 -4.69 6.76
CA TRP A 202 -2.71 -5.56 5.82
C TRP A 202 -2.60 -4.93 4.43
N VAL A 203 -1.40 -4.93 3.87
CA VAL A 203 -1.12 -4.58 2.49
C VAL A 203 -0.54 -5.80 1.79
N TRP A 204 -1.17 -6.19 0.69
CA TRP A 204 -0.62 -7.27 -0.13
C TRP A 204 0.77 -6.87 -0.66
N PRO A 205 1.80 -7.72 -0.48
CA PRO A 205 3.12 -7.49 -1.05
C PRO A 205 3.07 -7.68 -2.56
N GLY A 206 3.66 -6.77 -3.33
CA GLY A 206 3.62 -6.83 -4.80
C GLY A 206 4.40 -8.01 -5.40
N ILE A 207 5.39 -8.55 -4.68
CA ILE A 207 6.36 -9.56 -5.10
C ILE A 207 7.19 -9.11 -6.31
N ARG A 208 6.58 -9.12 -7.49
CA ARG A 208 7.12 -8.60 -8.77
C ARG A 208 5.97 -8.35 -9.75
N VAL A 209 6.21 -7.52 -10.76
CA VAL A 209 5.26 -7.33 -11.87
C VAL A 209 4.99 -8.67 -12.56
N GLY A 210 3.72 -8.94 -12.87
CA GLY A 210 3.24 -10.19 -13.44
C GLY A 210 3.14 -11.36 -12.46
N TYR A 211 3.41 -11.16 -11.16
CA TYR A 211 3.14 -12.19 -10.15
C TYR A 211 1.63 -12.42 -10.02
N ARG A 212 1.20 -13.68 -10.00
CA ARG A 212 -0.21 -14.08 -9.89
C ARG A 212 -0.44 -14.88 -8.62
N ARG A 213 -1.56 -14.61 -7.93
CA ARG A 213 -2.02 -15.44 -6.80
C ARG A 213 -3.54 -15.62 -6.84
N ILE A 214 -4.01 -16.67 -6.20
CA ILE A 214 -5.44 -16.96 -6.05
C ILE A 214 -5.88 -16.54 -4.64
N VAL A 215 -6.89 -15.67 -4.55
CA VAL A 215 -7.48 -15.21 -3.29
C VAL A 215 -8.99 -15.43 -3.37
N ASN A 216 -9.53 -16.33 -2.55
CA ASN A 216 -10.96 -16.64 -2.50
C ASN A 216 -11.57 -16.96 -3.89
N GLY A 217 -10.83 -17.66 -4.74
CA GLY A 217 -11.24 -18.01 -6.11
C GLY A 217 -11.02 -16.92 -7.17
N MET A 218 -10.62 -15.71 -6.78
CA MET A 218 -10.23 -14.64 -7.71
C MET A 218 -8.73 -14.72 -8.03
N VAL A 219 -8.35 -14.36 -9.25
CA VAL A 219 -6.94 -14.24 -9.63
C VAL A 219 -6.51 -12.80 -9.47
N MET A 220 -5.46 -12.57 -8.67
CA MET A 220 -4.87 -11.26 -8.47
C MET A 220 -3.48 -11.22 -9.11
N THR A 221 -3.29 -10.30 -10.07
CA THR A 221 -2.04 -10.12 -10.84
C THR A 221 -1.40 -8.78 -10.51
N THR A 222 -0.13 -8.76 -10.10
CA THR A 222 0.60 -7.50 -9.85
C THR A 222 0.89 -6.77 -11.16
N LEU A 223 0.39 -5.55 -11.34
CA LEU A 223 0.66 -4.70 -12.50
C LEU A 223 1.79 -3.69 -12.25
N SER A 224 1.92 -3.19 -11.02
CA SER A 224 2.91 -2.20 -10.64
C SER A 224 3.33 -2.37 -9.17
N LEU A 225 4.53 -1.89 -8.83
CA LEU A 225 5.05 -1.87 -7.45
C LEU A 225 5.13 -0.46 -6.85
N ALA A 226 5.08 0.60 -7.67
CA ALA A 226 5.09 1.99 -7.23
C ALA A 226 4.17 2.85 -8.15
N PRO A 227 2.90 3.07 -7.76
CA PRO A 227 2.20 2.47 -6.62
C PRO A 227 1.98 0.97 -6.81
N ILE A 228 1.65 0.26 -5.74
CA ILE A 228 1.24 -1.16 -5.82
C ILE A 228 -0.13 -1.21 -6.50
N VAL A 229 -0.21 -1.89 -7.64
CA VAL A 229 -1.46 -2.05 -8.42
C VAL A 229 -1.67 -3.51 -8.73
N TYR A 230 -2.91 -3.97 -8.53
CA TYR A 230 -3.35 -5.32 -8.86
C TYR A 230 -4.48 -5.30 -9.88
N ASP A 231 -4.40 -6.18 -10.87
CA ASP A 231 -5.57 -6.62 -11.64
C ASP A 231 -6.24 -7.77 -10.89
N VAL A 232 -7.58 -7.78 -10.87
CA VAL A 232 -8.38 -8.78 -10.14
C VAL A 232 -9.42 -9.39 -11.07
N GLU A 233 -9.11 -10.59 -11.55
CA GLU A 233 -9.99 -11.36 -12.41
C GLU A 233 -11.05 -12.10 -11.58
N GLY A 234 -12.30 -12.00 -12.02
CA GLY A 234 -13.42 -12.72 -11.39
C GLY A 234 -13.95 -12.06 -10.11
N PHE A 235 -13.76 -10.76 -9.89
CA PHE A 235 -14.38 -10.07 -8.75
C PHE A 235 -15.91 -9.93 -8.91
N PHE A 236 -16.38 -9.70 -10.14
CA PHE A 236 -17.79 -9.70 -10.53
C PHE A 236 -18.04 -10.74 -11.63
N SER A 237 -19.22 -11.36 -11.63
CA SER A 237 -19.72 -12.02 -12.85
C SER A 237 -20.34 -11.00 -13.81
N ALA A 238 -20.60 -11.41 -15.06
CA ALA A 238 -21.28 -10.56 -16.04
C ALA A 238 -22.69 -10.18 -15.57
N GLU A 239 -23.42 -11.13 -14.97
CA GLU A 239 -24.76 -10.93 -14.43
C GLU A 239 -24.75 -9.93 -13.26
N GLU A 240 -23.74 -10.01 -12.38
CA GLU A 240 -23.57 -9.04 -11.29
C GLU A 240 -23.29 -7.62 -11.85
N ALA A 241 -22.45 -7.52 -12.88
CA ALA A 241 -22.16 -6.23 -13.53
C ALA A 241 -23.40 -5.62 -14.18
N ASP A 242 -24.18 -6.40 -14.94
CA ASP A 242 -25.44 -5.94 -15.54
C ASP A 242 -26.44 -5.50 -14.48
N ALA A 243 -26.53 -6.23 -13.36
CA ALA A 243 -27.44 -5.88 -12.28
C ALA A 243 -27.05 -4.59 -11.56
N ILE A 244 -25.75 -4.34 -11.35
CA ILE A 244 -25.22 -3.06 -10.84
C ILE A 244 -25.62 -1.92 -11.76
N ILE A 245 -25.43 -2.09 -13.08
CA ILE A 245 -25.75 -1.07 -14.08
C ILE A 245 -27.26 -0.79 -14.04
N ASN A 246 -28.10 -1.81 -14.14
CA ASN A 246 -29.55 -1.65 -14.20
C ASN A 246 -30.13 -0.94 -12.96
N HIS A 247 -29.65 -1.26 -11.75
CA HIS A 247 -30.12 -0.60 -10.53
C HIS A 247 -29.53 0.81 -10.36
N GLY A 248 -28.24 0.99 -10.66
CA GLY A 248 -27.58 2.27 -10.46
C GLY A 248 -27.99 3.34 -11.48
N MET A 249 -28.35 2.94 -12.71
CA MET A 249 -28.71 3.86 -13.81
C MET A 249 -29.90 4.77 -13.47
N ILE A 250 -30.85 4.29 -12.67
CA ILE A 250 -32.07 5.04 -12.28
C ILE A 250 -31.72 6.26 -11.41
N ASN A 251 -30.62 6.19 -10.64
CA ASN A 251 -30.24 7.18 -9.64
C ASN A 251 -29.07 8.08 -10.08
N LEU A 252 -28.63 7.99 -11.34
CA LEU A 252 -27.49 8.75 -11.84
C LEU A 252 -27.75 10.26 -11.79
N LYS A 253 -26.80 10.97 -11.19
CA LYS A 253 -26.75 12.44 -11.19
C LYS A 253 -25.41 12.91 -11.71
N ARG A 254 -25.32 14.18 -12.10
CA ARG A 254 -24.05 14.78 -12.51
C ARG A 254 -23.04 14.63 -11.37
N SER A 255 -21.86 14.08 -11.67
CA SER A 255 -20.78 13.98 -10.69
C SER A 255 -20.35 15.36 -10.23
N SER A 256 -20.10 15.48 -8.93
CA SER A 256 -19.59 16.68 -8.28
C SER A 256 -18.29 16.36 -7.53
N VAL A 257 -17.50 17.39 -7.27
CA VAL A 257 -16.31 17.32 -6.41
C VAL A 257 -16.53 18.23 -5.20
N ALA A 258 -15.96 17.85 -4.05
CA ALA A 258 -15.95 18.73 -2.89
C ALA A 258 -14.99 19.90 -3.17
N GLN A 259 -15.48 21.13 -3.05
CA GLN A 259 -14.68 22.35 -3.14
C GLN A 259 -14.66 23.04 -1.76
N ALA A 260 -13.64 23.87 -1.50
CA ALA A 260 -13.34 24.43 -0.18
C ALA A 260 -14.55 25.05 0.56
N ASN A 261 -15.53 25.59 -0.17
CA ASN A 261 -16.73 26.23 0.40
C ASN A 261 -18.05 25.54 0.01
N GLU A 262 -18.02 24.50 -0.82
CA GLU A 262 -19.21 23.76 -1.27
C GLU A 262 -18.93 22.26 -1.30
N LEU A 263 -19.72 21.49 -0.55
CA LEU A 263 -19.57 20.03 -0.49
C LEU A 263 -19.77 19.34 -1.85
N TYR A 264 -20.46 19.99 -2.80
CA TYR A 264 -20.83 19.42 -4.10
C TYR A 264 -20.87 20.49 -5.20
N ALA A 265 -19.72 20.80 -5.81
CA ALA A 265 -19.67 21.67 -6.98
C ALA A 265 -19.54 20.85 -8.27
N THR A 266 -20.27 21.23 -9.33
CA THR A 266 -20.03 20.71 -10.67
C THR A 266 -18.73 21.31 -11.21
N ASP A 267 -17.75 20.48 -11.51
CA ASP A 267 -16.43 20.91 -11.97
C ASP A 267 -16.07 20.30 -13.33
N SER A 268 -15.21 20.99 -14.06
CA SER A 268 -14.59 20.57 -15.32
C SER A 268 -13.60 19.41 -15.17
N THR A 269 -13.22 19.06 -13.94
CA THR A 269 -12.24 18.00 -13.63
C THR A 269 -12.86 16.60 -13.67
N ARG A 270 -14.14 16.46 -13.28
CA ARG A 270 -14.92 15.21 -13.29
C ARG A 270 -16.23 15.42 -14.04
N THR A 271 -16.31 14.91 -15.26
CA THR A 271 -17.44 15.18 -16.16
C THR A 271 -18.45 14.04 -16.30
N SER A 272 -18.31 13.00 -15.47
CA SER A 272 -19.17 11.82 -15.44
C SER A 272 -20.53 12.03 -14.78
N HIS A 273 -21.35 10.98 -14.80
CA HIS A 273 -22.51 10.83 -13.93
C HIS A 273 -22.25 9.73 -12.90
N THR A 274 -22.79 9.86 -11.70
CA THR A 274 -22.59 8.88 -10.63
C THR A 274 -23.82 8.69 -9.76
N ALA A 275 -23.92 7.49 -9.17
CA ALA A 275 -24.87 7.14 -8.13
C ALA A 275 -24.18 6.23 -7.13
N PHE A 276 -24.42 6.44 -5.84
CA PHE A 276 -24.19 5.39 -4.85
C PHE A 276 -25.36 4.41 -4.92
N LEU A 277 -25.05 3.12 -4.91
CA LEU A 277 -26.07 2.09 -4.82
C LEU A 277 -26.68 2.08 -3.40
N ASP A 278 -27.97 1.78 -3.33
CA ASP A 278 -28.70 1.66 -2.07
C ASP A 278 -28.19 0.48 -1.24
N ASP A 279 -28.40 0.55 0.09
CA ASP A 279 -28.06 -0.56 0.98
C ASP A 279 -29.02 -1.73 0.75
N ASN A 280 -28.53 -2.73 0.03
CA ASN A 280 -29.19 -3.99 -0.24
C ASN A 280 -28.25 -5.19 -0.08
N GLN A 281 -28.79 -6.41 -0.07
CA GLN A 281 -27.99 -7.61 0.14
C GLN A 281 -26.85 -7.74 -0.87
N PHE A 282 -27.06 -7.33 -2.13
CA PHE A 282 -26.02 -7.28 -3.16
C PHE A 282 -24.85 -6.38 -2.73
N THR A 283 -25.12 -5.12 -2.36
CA THR A 283 -24.07 -4.19 -1.93
C THR A 283 -23.40 -4.61 -0.62
N ARG A 284 -24.11 -5.30 0.28
CA ARG A 284 -23.53 -5.90 1.49
C ARG A 284 -22.57 -7.03 1.15
N ASN A 285 -22.96 -7.94 0.25
CA ASN A 285 -22.09 -9.00 -0.27
C ASN A 285 -20.85 -8.42 -0.96
N PHE A 286 -20.99 -7.34 -1.74
CA PHE A 286 -19.86 -6.61 -2.32
C PHE A 286 -18.85 -6.15 -1.26
N ARG A 287 -19.32 -5.56 -0.15
CA ARG A 287 -18.44 -5.10 0.94
C ARG A 287 -17.75 -6.27 1.63
N VAL A 288 -18.45 -7.37 1.85
CA VAL A 288 -17.89 -8.60 2.45
C VAL A 288 -16.82 -9.20 1.53
N ARG A 289 -17.12 -9.35 0.24
CA ARG A 289 -16.18 -9.84 -0.78
C ARG A 289 -14.95 -8.93 -0.88
N GLY A 290 -15.17 -7.62 -0.93
CA GLY A 290 -14.11 -6.62 -0.96
C GLY A 290 -13.20 -6.72 0.26
N ALA A 291 -13.76 -6.76 1.48
CA ALA A 291 -12.96 -6.84 2.70
C ALA A 291 -12.21 -8.17 2.81
N ASN A 292 -12.80 -9.26 2.32
CA ASN A 292 -12.13 -10.55 2.25
C ASN A 292 -10.96 -10.58 1.25
N LEU A 293 -11.08 -9.88 0.12
CA LEU A 293 -10.02 -9.73 -0.87
C LEU A 293 -8.89 -8.85 -0.34
N THR A 294 -9.20 -7.70 0.25
CA THR A 294 -8.22 -6.73 0.76
C THR A 294 -7.70 -7.06 2.16
N ARG A 295 -8.27 -8.09 2.81
CA ARG A 295 -8.00 -8.47 4.21
C ARG A 295 -8.26 -7.33 5.20
N LEU A 296 -9.26 -6.49 4.91
CA LEU A 296 -9.72 -5.49 5.86
C LEU A 296 -10.30 -6.19 7.11
N PRO A 297 -10.15 -5.58 8.29
CA PRO A 297 -10.64 -6.15 9.54
C PRO A 297 -12.18 -6.16 9.62
N SER A 298 -12.86 -5.44 8.74
CA SER A 298 -14.32 -5.41 8.68
C SER A 298 -14.82 -4.97 7.29
N PRO A 299 -15.94 -5.54 6.80
CA PRO A 299 -16.63 -5.01 5.62
C PRO A 299 -17.10 -3.56 5.79
N SER A 300 -17.23 -3.09 7.02
CA SER A 300 -17.64 -1.72 7.32
C SER A 300 -16.63 -0.67 6.81
N PHE A 301 -15.38 -1.07 6.58
CA PHE A 301 -14.30 -0.19 6.09
C PHE A 301 -14.41 0.08 4.59
N ILE A 302 -15.22 -0.69 3.87
CA ILE A 302 -15.53 -0.44 2.46
C ILE A 302 -16.73 0.48 2.38
N GLU A 303 -16.61 1.56 1.62
CA GLU A 303 -17.72 2.47 1.32
C GLU A 303 -18.81 1.79 0.49
N ARG A 304 -19.95 2.48 0.31
CA ARG A 304 -21.00 1.97 -0.57
C ARG A 304 -20.49 1.91 -2.01
N ALA A 305 -20.92 0.89 -2.75
CA ALA A 305 -20.60 0.79 -4.17
C ALA A 305 -21.07 2.04 -4.92
N GLN A 306 -20.16 2.64 -5.68
CA GLN A 306 -20.43 3.81 -6.51
C GLN A 306 -20.41 3.41 -7.98
N LEU A 307 -21.55 3.56 -8.66
CA LEU A 307 -21.59 3.47 -10.11
C LEU A 307 -21.14 4.81 -10.70
N VAL A 308 -20.22 4.75 -11.67
CA VAL A 308 -19.77 5.92 -12.43
C VAL A 308 -19.91 5.63 -13.92
N ARG A 309 -20.62 6.50 -14.63
CA ARG A 309 -20.86 6.39 -16.07
C ARG A 309 -20.17 7.53 -16.81
N TYR A 310 -19.35 7.16 -17.80
CA TYR A 310 -18.72 8.07 -18.74
C TYR A 310 -19.34 7.88 -20.13
N GLU A 311 -19.86 8.95 -20.71
CA GLU A 311 -20.22 8.99 -22.12
C GLU A 311 -19.03 9.41 -22.99
N ALA A 312 -19.20 9.35 -24.31
CA ALA A 312 -18.18 9.82 -25.25
C ALA A 312 -17.76 11.26 -24.92
N GLY A 313 -16.46 11.48 -24.75
CA GLY A 313 -15.87 12.78 -24.41
C GLY A 313 -15.88 13.14 -22.91
N GLN A 314 -16.51 12.34 -22.04
CA GLN A 314 -16.42 12.51 -20.60
C GLN A 314 -15.13 11.88 -20.05
N PHE A 315 -14.61 12.45 -18.98
CA PHE A 315 -13.33 12.07 -18.38
C PHE A 315 -13.30 12.41 -16.89
N PHE A 316 -12.31 11.86 -16.21
CA PHE A 316 -11.87 12.31 -14.90
C PHE A 316 -10.36 12.53 -14.97
N ARG A 317 -9.92 13.75 -14.65
CA ARG A 317 -8.49 14.07 -14.62
C ARG A 317 -7.77 13.26 -13.54
N ARG A 318 -6.46 13.08 -13.71
CA ARG A 318 -5.59 12.44 -12.71
C ARG A 318 -5.80 13.12 -11.35
N HIS A 319 -6.05 12.31 -10.33
CA HIS A 319 -6.24 12.72 -8.95
C HIS A 319 -5.80 11.59 -8.02
N GLU A 320 -5.79 11.87 -6.73
CA GLU A 320 -5.56 10.90 -5.67
C GLU A 320 -6.89 10.64 -4.96
N ASP A 321 -7.16 9.38 -4.61
CA ASP A 321 -8.42 8.97 -3.98
C ASP A 321 -8.45 9.30 -2.48
N TYR A 322 -7.30 9.58 -1.87
CA TYR A 322 -7.23 10.03 -0.49
C TYR A 322 -7.46 11.54 -0.39
N PHE A 323 -8.03 11.96 0.73
CA PHE A 323 -8.21 13.36 1.03
C PHE A 323 -6.93 13.92 1.65
N HIS A 324 -6.35 14.96 1.07
CA HIS A 324 -5.27 15.73 1.70
C HIS A 324 -5.72 16.45 2.99
N ASN A 325 -7.02 16.60 3.17
CA ASN A 325 -7.61 17.48 4.16
C ASN A 325 -8.41 16.69 5.20
N LYS A 326 -7.72 16.19 6.21
CA LYS A 326 -8.25 16.33 7.56
C LYS A 326 -7.09 16.82 8.43
N LYS A 327 -7.06 18.14 8.66
CA LYS A 327 -6.48 18.67 9.90
C LYS A 327 -7.29 18.06 11.04
N TYR A 328 -6.88 16.88 11.51
CA TYR A 328 -7.59 16.19 12.59
C TYR A 328 -7.44 16.94 13.92
N LEU A 329 -6.43 17.79 14.01
CA LEU A 329 -6.18 18.79 15.03
C LEU A 329 -5.67 20.05 14.34
N ASP A 330 -5.93 21.22 14.93
CA ASP A 330 -5.13 22.40 14.60
C ASP A 330 -3.65 22.04 14.82
N GLU A 331 -2.78 22.40 13.88
CA GLU A 331 -1.34 22.24 14.07
C GLU A 331 -0.98 22.97 15.36
N ALA A 332 -0.57 22.21 16.39
CA ALA A 332 -0.03 22.82 17.59
C ALA A 332 1.12 23.75 17.16
N PRO A 333 1.29 24.93 17.77
CA PRO A 333 2.40 25.82 17.45
C PRO A 333 3.73 25.05 17.41
N GLY A 334 4.48 25.14 16.30
CA GLY A 334 5.71 24.37 16.10
C GLY A 334 5.58 23.06 15.32
N GLN A 335 4.38 22.70 14.79
CA GLN A 335 4.16 21.48 14.02
C GLN A 335 4.17 21.67 12.50
N ALA A 336 4.19 22.91 12.00
CA ALA A 336 4.31 23.16 10.57
C ALA A 336 5.66 22.58 10.07
N PRO A 337 5.72 22.02 8.84
CA PRO A 337 6.96 21.50 8.28
C PRO A 337 8.14 22.49 8.37
N LEU A 338 7.88 23.79 8.15
CA LEU A 338 8.90 24.83 8.27
C LEU A 338 9.40 25.02 9.72
N ASP A 339 8.51 24.94 10.71
CA ASP A 339 8.89 24.98 12.13
C ASP A 339 9.73 23.77 12.51
N LYS A 340 9.35 22.57 12.04
CA LYS A 340 10.13 21.34 12.25
C LYS A 340 11.52 21.43 11.62
N TYR A 341 11.60 21.98 10.40
CA TYR A 341 12.88 22.23 9.73
C TYR A 341 13.77 23.19 10.53
N LYS A 342 13.18 24.25 11.10
CA LYS A 342 13.89 25.15 12.01
C LYS A 342 14.38 24.42 13.26
N THR A 343 13.50 23.67 13.94
CA THR A 343 13.86 22.90 15.14
C THR A 343 14.97 21.91 14.87
N TRP A 344 14.94 21.23 13.72
CA TRP A 344 16.03 20.34 13.30
C TRP A 344 17.34 21.09 13.09
N CYS A 345 17.32 22.21 12.35
CA CYS A 345 18.51 23.03 12.16
C CYS A 345 19.10 23.48 13.50
N ASP A 346 18.26 23.96 14.42
CA ASP A 346 18.68 24.41 15.76
C ASP A 346 19.28 23.25 16.56
N PHE A 347 18.66 22.06 16.52
CA PHE A 347 19.18 20.84 17.15
C PHE A 347 20.56 20.45 16.63
N ALA A 348 20.69 20.30 15.30
CA ALA A 348 21.91 19.81 14.68
C ALA A 348 23.06 20.80 14.87
N ASN A 349 22.78 22.10 14.71
CA ASN A 349 23.73 23.18 14.97
C ASN A 349 24.25 23.15 16.42
N ALA A 350 23.35 23.06 17.41
CA ALA A 350 23.74 23.01 18.81
C ALA A 350 24.62 21.80 19.15
N HIS A 351 24.32 20.62 18.59
CA HIS A 351 25.13 19.41 18.80
C HIS A 351 26.52 19.54 18.17
N LEU A 352 26.61 20.04 16.94
CA LEU A 352 27.88 20.24 16.24
C LEU A 352 28.78 21.28 16.91
N ILE A 353 28.21 22.31 17.55
CA ILE A 353 29.00 23.31 18.30
C ILE A 353 29.44 22.76 19.66
N ALA A 354 28.52 22.14 20.41
CA ALA A 354 28.79 21.74 21.79
C ALA A 354 29.68 20.49 21.88
N SER A 355 29.52 19.54 20.96
CA SER A 355 30.26 18.28 20.94
C SER A 355 30.38 17.79 19.51
N PRO A 356 31.24 18.40 18.67
CA PRO A 356 31.47 17.95 17.31
C PRO A 356 31.91 16.47 17.35
N PRO A 357 31.20 15.56 16.68
CA PRO A 357 31.61 14.16 16.64
C PRO A 357 32.95 14.01 15.92
N ASP A 358 33.85 13.19 16.46
CA ASP A 358 35.16 12.93 15.84
C ASP A 358 35.05 12.29 14.44
N ASP A 359 33.91 11.67 14.16
CA ASP A 359 33.56 10.98 12.92
C ASP A 359 32.71 11.82 11.95
N ALA A 360 32.34 13.05 12.32
CA ALA A 360 31.51 13.89 11.47
C ALA A 360 32.23 14.33 10.20
N ALA A 361 31.51 14.36 9.08
CA ALA A 361 32.04 14.85 7.81
C ALA A 361 32.53 16.32 7.94
N PRO A 362 33.71 16.70 7.38
CA PRO A 362 34.26 18.04 7.59
C PRO A 362 33.37 19.19 7.08
N ASP A 363 32.56 18.93 6.05
CA ASP A 363 31.64 19.87 5.44
C ASP A 363 30.37 20.14 6.27
N VAL A 364 30.06 19.29 7.26
CA VAL A 364 28.97 19.51 8.21
C VAL A 364 29.41 20.27 9.48
N LEU A 365 30.71 20.47 9.69
CA LEU A 365 31.25 21.21 10.85
C LEU A 365 31.10 22.74 10.67
N PRO A 366 31.20 23.53 11.76
CA PRO A 366 31.10 25.00 11.68
C PRO A 366 32.00 25.60 10.59
N GLY A 367 31.39 26.35 9.66
CA GLY A 367 32.07 26.95 8.51
C GLY A 367 32.02 26.11 7.22
N GLY A 368 31.58 24.86 7.29
CA GLY A 368 31.31 24.02 6.13
C GLY A 368 29.99 24.38 5.42
N PRO A 369 29.84 24.03 4.13
CA PRO A 369 28.63 24.33 3.35
C PRO A 369 27.39 23.57 3.84
N LEU A 370 27.58 22.41 4.50
CA LEU A 370 26.52 21.59 5.08
C LEU A 370 26.36 21.81 6.58
N PHE A 371 26.87 22.91 7.14
CA PHE A 371 26.60 23.29 8.52
C PHE A 371 25.17 23.86 8.67
N PRO A 372 24.28 23.25 9.48
CA PRO A 372 22.87 23.62 9.54
C PRO A 372 22.62 25.06 9.98
N ARG A 373 21.95 25.85 9.13
CA ARG A 373 21.66 27.28 9.35
C ARG A 373 20.30 27.68 8.78
N PHE A 374 19.26 27.61 9.60
CA PHE A 374 17.88 27.94 9.18
C PHE A 374 17.73 29.32 8.52
N GLN A 375 18.51 30.31 8.95
CA GLN A 375 18.47 31.68 8.41
C GLN A 375 19.19 31.84 7.07
N ASP A 376 20.07 30.91 6.70
CA ASP A 376 20.80 30.93 5.45
C ASP A 376 19.92 30.33 4.34
N LYS A 377 19.06 31.19 3.79
CA LYS A 377 18.07 30.85 2.73
C LYS A 377 18.68 30.60 1.36
N PHE A 378 20.01 30.65 1.25
CA PHE A 378 20.71 30.48 -0.02
C PHE A 378 21.74 29.37 0.10
N SER A 379 22.91 29.64 0.67
CA SER A 379 24.07 28.73 0.60
C SER A 379 23.79 27.40 1.28
N TRP A 380 23.21 27.45 2.50
CA TRP A 380 22.83 26.25 3.24
C TRP A 380 21.71 25.47 2.56
N GLU A 381 20.61 26.15 2.18
CA GLU A 381 19.48 25.48 1.52
C GLU A 381 19.89 24.82 0.21
N HIS A 382 20.73 25.47 -0.61
CA HIS A 382 21.24 24.89 -1.85
C HIS A 382 22.12 23.68 -1.58
N ALA A 383 23.07 23.77 -0.65
CA ALA A 383 23.96 22.65 -0.34
C ALA A 383 23.19 21.43 0.18
N LEU A 384 22.22 21.65 1.08
CA LEU A 384 21.36 20.60 1.61
C LEU A 384 20.51 19.93 0.52
N LEU A 385 19.88 20.72 -0.34
CA LEU A 385 19.00 20.22 -1.40
C LEU A 385 19.78 19.53 -2.52
N GLN A 386 20.99 20.01 -2.84
CA GLN A 386 21.91 19.33 -3.75
C GLN A 386 22.33 17.96 -3.19
N LEU A 387 22.75 17.92 -1.92
CA LEU A 387 23.07 16.65 -1.25
C LEU A 387 21.89 15.67 -1.30
N PHE A 388 20.68 16.15 -1.02
CA PHE A 388 19.48 15.33 -1.07
C PHE A 388 19.25 14.71 -2.46
N LEU A 389 19.37 15.52 -3.52
CA LEU A 389 19.22 15.06 -4.91
C LEU A 389 20.34 14.09 -5.32
N GLU A 390 21.58 14.33 -4.90
CA GLU A 390 22.72 13.45 -5.18
C GLU A 390 22.57 12.08 -4.51
N LYS A 391 22.11 12.05 -3.26
CA LYS A 391 21.87 10.81 -2.51
C LYS A 391 20.61 10.08 -3.01
N ASN A 392 19.66 10.80 -3.61
CA ASN A 392 18.36 10.27 -4.01
C ASN A 392 17.97 10.67 -5.45
N PRO A 393 18.73 10.25 -6.48
CA PRO A 393 18.57 10.75 -7.86
C PRO A 393 17.20 10.42 -8.48
N ASP A 394 16.59 9.30 -8.07
CA ASP A 394 15.29 8.85 -8.57
C ASP A 394 14.12 9.17 -7.61
N TYR A 395 14.33 9.97 -6.56
CA TYR A 395 13.34 10.21 -5.50
C TYR A 395 11.98 10.65 -6.05
N PHE A 396 11.97 11.71 -6.84
CA PHE A 396 10.75 12.31 -7.37
C PHE A 396 10.07 11.43 -8.42
N LYS A 397 10.88 10.74 -9.24
CA LYS A 397 10.38 9.84 -10.29
C LYS A 397 9.70 8.60 -9.70
N THR A 398 10.32 7.97 -8.72
CA THR A 398 9.78 6.76 -8.06
C THR A 398 8.51 7.04 -7.26
N ARG A 399 8.31 8.27 -6.80
CA ARG A 399 7.12 8.73 -6.08
C ARG A 399 6.06 9.39 -6.97
N GLY A 400 6.26 9.45 -8.28
CA GLY A 400 5.28 10.03 -9.22
C GLY A 400 5.13 11.56 -9.14
N ILE A 401 6.05 12.25 -8.48
CA ILE A 401 6.07 13.71 -8.27
C ILE A 401 7.18 14.38 -9.09
N THR A 402 7.39 13.92 -10.33
CA THR A 402 8.49 14.37 -11.20
C THR A 402 8.53 15.88 -11.42
N GLU A 403 7.37 16.55 -11.50
CA GLU A 403 7.30 18.01 -11.66
C GLU A 403 7.96 18.77 -10.51
N TRP A 404 7.84 18.27 -9.27
CA TRP A 404 8.54 18.84 -8.12
C TRP A 404 10.06 18.67 -8.23
N GLY A 405 10.52 17.54 -8.77
CA GLY A 405 11.94 17.31 -9.03
C GLY A 405 12.50 18.18 -10.15
N ILE A 406 11.71 18.48 -11.18
CA ILE A 406 12.05 19.44 -12.24
C ILE A 406 12.14 20.84 -11.65
N TRP A 407 11.09 21.28 -10.97
CA TRP A 407 11.03 22.59 -10.30
C TRP A 407 12.23 22.79 -9.36
N LEU A 408 12.53 21.83 -8.48
CA LEU A 408 13.64 21.92 -7.55
C LEU A 408 14.99 22.07 -8.26
N ASN A 409 15.23 21.28 -9.32
CA ASN A 409 16.45 21.39 -10.13
C ASN A 409 16.56 22.75 -10.83
N GLU A 410 15.45 23.28 -11.35
CA GLU A 410 15.42 24.61 -11.97
C GLU A 410 15.67 25.70 -10.94
N SER A 411 15.04 25.61 -9.76
CA SER A 411 15.26 26.54 -8.64
C SER A 411 16.74 26.59 -8.24
N LEU A 412 17.38 25.43 -8.05
CA LEU A 412 18.81 25.34 -7.72
C LEU A 412 19.71 25.91 -8.82
N LYS A 413 19.39 25.65 -10.11
CA LYS A 413 20.13 26.20 -11.25
C LYS A 413 19.97 27.72 -11.39
N SER A 414 18.81 28.23 -11.01
CA SER A 414 18.49 29.66 -11.07
C SER A 414 18.96 30.44 -9.85
N GLU A 415 19.67 29.79 -8.91
CA GLU A 415 20.14 30.40 -7.67
C GLU A 415 18.98 31.03 -6.85
N ALA A 416 17.82 30.38 -6.84
CA ALA A 416 16.62 30.88 -6.16
C ALA A 416 16.78 30.85 -4.63
N VAL A 417 16.35 31.90 -3.93
CA VAL A 417 16.43 31.99 -2.46
C VAL A 417 15.13 31.46 -1.83
N GLY A 418 15.24 30.77 -0.68
CA GLY A 418 14.07 30.33 0.09
C GLY A 418 13.35 29.12 -0.52
N ILE A 419 14.10 28.24 -1.19
CA ILE A 419 13.55 27.04 -1.85
C ILE A 419 12.90 26.11 -0.82
N MET A 420 13.49 25.99 0.38
CA MET A 420 12.94 25.12 1.42
C MET A 420 11.55 25.57 1.88
N GLU A 421 11.29 26.86 1.96
CA GLU A 421 9.98 27.38 2.38
C GLU A 421 8.89 26.99 1.38
N GLN A 422 9.13 27.22 0.09
CA GLN A 422 8.19 26.85 -0.98
C GLN A 422 8.02 25.33 -1.11
N LEU A 423 9.13 24.59 -0.98
CA LEU A 423 9.10 23.13 -1.03
C LEU A 423 8.30 22.55 0.14
N LEU A 424 8.48 23.07 1.36
CA LEU A 424 7.80 22.55 2.54
C LEU A 424 6.33 22.97 2.66
N ASP A 425 5.96 24.10 2.05
CA ASP A 425 4.56 24.51 1.92
C ASP A 425 3.78 23.56 0.98
N GLY A 426 4.37 23.19 -0.16
CA GLY A 426 3.72 22.31 -1.14
C GLY A 426 3.95 20.81 -0.92
N LEU A 427 5.05 20.43 -0.29
CA LEU A 427 5.53 19.04 -0.18
C LEU A 427 6.15 18.74 1.19
N GLY A 428 5.58 19.27 2.28
CA GLY A 428 6.16 19.19 3.63
C GLY A 428 6.55 17.79 4.13
N HIS A 429 5.92 16.73 3.65
CA HIS A 429 6.24 15.35 4.00
C HIS A 429 7.61 14.86 3.48
N ILE A 430 8.29 15.64 2.61
CA ILE A 430 9.65 15.33 2.14
C ILE A 430 10.72 15.62 3.19
N LEU A 431 10.41 16.43 4.21
CA LEU A 431 11.39 16.90 5.18
C LEU A 431 12.16 15.77 5.90
N PRO A 432 11.53 14.68 6.38
CA PRO A 432 12.26 13.57 7.01
C PRO A 432 13.30 12.95 6.08
N ASP A 433 13.01 12.83 4.79
CA ASP A 433 13.94 12.26 3.80
C ASP A 433 15.12 13.21 3.51
N ILE A 434 14.88 14.54 3.52
CA ILE A 434 15.94 15.55 3.41
C ILE A 434 16.86 15.50 4.64
N ILE A 435 16.28 15.46 5.84
CA ILE A 435 17.02 15.33 7.10
C ILE A 435 17.85 14.05 7.09
N LYS A 436 17.25 12.93 6.71
CA LYS A 436 17.92 11.63 6.62
C LYS A 436 19.11 11.66 5.66
N ALA A 437 18.97 12.28 4.49
CA ALA A 437 20.08 12.40 3.53
C ALA A 437 21.27 13.18 4.13
N TRP A 438 21.01 14.20 4.95
CA TRP A 438 22.04 14.93 5.68
C TRP A 438 22.64 14.09 6.82
N GLU A 439 21.83 13.39 7.61
CA GLU A 439 22.31 12.53 8.71
C GLU A 439 23.18 11.37 8.21
N ASP A 440 22.74 10.70 7.14
CA ASP A 440 23.48 9.62 6.49
C ASP A 440 24.83 10.15 5.92
N HIS A 441 24.90 11.43 5.53
CA HIS A 441 26.15 12.08 5.10
C HIS A 441 27.02 12.55 6.26
N ALA A 442 26.42 12.97 7.38
CA ALA A 442 27.15 13.38 8.57
C ALA A 442 27.84 12.20 9.28
N VAL A 443 27.38 10.96 9.02
CA VAL A 443 27.96 9.68 9.52
C VAL A 443 28.10 9.63 11.04
N SER A 444 27.26 10.35 11.79
CA SER A 444 27.30 10.34 13.25
C SER A 444 25.96 9.96 13.87
N PRO A 445 25.87 8.85 14.63
CA PRO A 445 24.64 8.45 15.33
C PRO A 445 24.12 9.50 16.32
N LYS A 446 25.01 10.39 16.80
CA LYS A 446 24.68 11.48 17.74
C LYS A 446 23.91 12.62 17.07
N LEU A 447 23.90 12.68 15.75
CA LEU A 447 23.22 13.71 14.96
C LEU A 447 21.86 13.25 14.44
N HIS A 448 21.38 12.09 14.92
CA HIS A 448 20.06 11.60 14.55
C HIS A 448 18.96 12.40 15.27
N PHE A 449 18.21 13.16 14.49
CA PHE A 449 17.07 13.92 14.95
C PHE A 449 15.84 13.02 15.02
N LYS A 450 15.26 12.91 16.22
CA LYS A 450 13.96 12.29 16.38
C LYS A 450 12.89 13.18 15.77
N TYR A 451 12.50 12.85 14.54
CA TYR A 451 11.41 13.51 13.85
C TYR A 451 10.08 13.08 14.49
N VAL A 452 9.57 13.88 15.42
CA VAL A 452 8.26 13.63 16.03
C VAL A 452 7.18 14.06 15.05
N ASP A 453 6.52 13.09 14.41
CA ASP A 453 5.33 13.39 13.62
C ASP A 453 4.11 13.50 14.53
N CYS A 454 3.17 14.40 14.25
CA CYS A 454 2.09 14.71 15.19
C CYS A 454 1.01 13.61 15.26
N THR A 455 1.24 12.44 14.67
CA THR A 455 0.61 11.19 15.09
C THR A 455 1.06 10.71 16.47
N GLU A 456 2.21 11.18 16.98
CA GLU A 456 2.80 10.76 18.26
C GLU A 456 2.34 11.56 19.50
N SER A 457 1.76 12.75 19.36
CA SER A 457 1.36 13.56 20.52
C SER A 457 0.09 13.07 21.23
N TYR A 458 -0.53 11.98 20.74
CA TYR A 458 -1.72 11.38 21.37
C TYR A 458 -1.44 10.65 22.70
N LEU A 459 -0.18 10.40 23.10
CA LEU A 459 0.08 9.51 24.24
C LEU A 459 0.88 10.09 25.42
N THR A 460 1.31 11.35 25.39
CA THR A 460 1.94 12.00 26.57
C THR A 460 0.95 12.80 27.43
N ARG A 461 -0.25 12.26 27.67
CA ARG A 461 -1.07 12.61 28.85
C ARG A 461 -1.45 11.36 29.63
N SER A 462 -0.48 10.84 30.37
CA SER A 462 -0.69 9.95 31.50
C SER A 462 -1.29 10.73 32.68
N SER A 463 -2.62 10.91 32.69
CA SER A 463 -3.41 11.01 33.93
C SER A 463 -4.91 11.08 33.60
N TRP A 464 -5.53 9.94 33.27
CA TRP A 464 -6.95 9.77 33.49
C TRP A 464 -7.12 8.95 34.76
N THR A 465 -7.36 9.63 35.88
CA THR A 465 -7.97 9.03 37.05
C THR A 465 -9.36 8.52 36.64
N LEU A 466 -9.60 7.22 36.84
CA LEU A 466 -10.90 6.58 36.66
C LEU A 466 -11.93 7.28 37.56
N GLY A 467 -12.73 8.16 36.97
CA GLY A 467 -13.96 8.66 37.57
C GLY A 467 -15.00 7.53 37.57
N THR A 468 -15.51 7.20 38.75
CA THR A 468 -16.58 6.23 38.95
C THR A 468 -17.84 6.60 38.14
N PRO A 469 -18.64 5.62 37.69
CA PRO A 469 -19.84 5.90 36.92
C PRO A 469 -20.92 6.47 37.83
N SER A 470 -21.35 7.70 37.60
CA SER A 470 -22.60 8.20 38.14
C SER A 470 -23.74 7.91 37.17
N GLN A 471 -24.78 7.30 37.72
CA GLN A 471 -26.03 6.96 37.05
C GLN A 471 -26.72 8.21 36.50
N ARG A 472 -27.20 8.13 35.25
CA ARG A 472 -28.50 8.67 34.83
C ARG A 472 -28.98 7.97 33.57
#